data_AF-A0A4E9DWY6-F1
#
_entry.id   AF-A0A4E9DWY6-F1
#
_cell.length_a   1.000
_cell.length_b   1.000
_cell.length_c   1.000
_cell.angle_alpha   90.00
_cell.angle_beta   90.00
_cell.angle_gamma   90.00
#
_symmetry.space_group_name_H-M   'P 1'
#
loop_
_entity.id
_entity.type
_entity.pdbx_description
1 polymer ?
#
loop_
_entity_poly.entity_id
_entity_poly.type
_entity_poly.pdbx_seq_one_letter_code
_entity_poly.pdbx_strand_id
1 'polypeptide(L)'
;MSSIREAPRPRNSPRTTEDDGTWLSSEGPYLNLIKQSCARQPNLELPDGRNRAVLLCDRQNIRASLFELGTENQISSPTEFPTFVDLQKHFKHPRLDACRRIYLVEGLNPQIVALLGEQLNVDPIFFVTHERTSTYLRWPYEPNLAPCLPSLLDGGQSFTASYYDVRVLSEQLGTFSVACAESGRDALRTKLGKEWEPTVILHRKCSFWKTIFTNEDDWAALILCDPPFRQAHIWQKPSFIQEPWSLKTIHFSAPPFQGGYADFIPHPWTIHRASGPPRGSLFDDMVHYLTEYHNDISAELSGLDFTVFAKKIIASHYLLLIEYHEALLSTMAFPLQRKDNFANIETTSLESSWSNIQQLCSRIDRYIKDVSHIMLQLHIPFDNPCVPSAGTKPYTKWSQSESDYQYIYMKLQSLRERAEFLSSSLTGVTGINGAARSIREAKTIKTFTIVALIFIPLSFSTSLFSMSDRHLPGEKNFGVFFAVALPLVVFIFVAILLFDLGYNENSSWRLETFTTRIWRSWF
;
A
#
# COMPACT_ATOMS: atom_id res chain seq x y z
N MET A 1 -19.67 17.52 -9.59
CA MET A 1 -18.84 18.42 -10.41
C MET A 1 -17.39 18.26 -9.96
N SER A 2 -16.45 17.98 -10.87
CA SER A 2 -15.04 17.83 -10.51
C SER A 2 -14.32 19.18 -10.51
N SER A 3 -13.81 19.63 -9.37
CA SER A 3 -12.97 20.81 -9.27
C SER A 3 -11.50 20.41 -9.48
N ILE A 4 -10.81 21.08 -10.40
CA ILE A 4 -9.35 20.96 -10.56
C ILE A 4 -8.74 22.24 -9.99
N ARG A 5 -7.77 22.10 -9.09
CA ARG A 5 -6.99 23.20 -8.53
C ARG A 5 -5.50 22.90 -8.57
N GLU A 6 -4.67 23.93 -8.49
CA GLU A 6 -3.22 23.75 -8.29
C GLU A 6 -2.99 23.04 -6.95
N ALA A 7 -2.11 22.03 -6.96
CA ALA A 7 -1.79 21.29 -5.75
C ALA A 7 -0.85 22.12 -4.86
N PRO A 8 -1.04 22.11 -3.53
CA PRO A 8 -0.16 22.82 -2.62
C PRO A 8 1.29 22.36 -2.76
N ARG A 9 2.22 23.32 -2.76
CA ARG A 9 3.65 23.05 -2.87
C ARG A 9 4.15 22.34 -1.61
N PRO A 10 5.10 21.39 -1.75
CA PRO A 10 5.76 20.82 -0.59
C PRO A 10 6.57 21.88 0.14
N ARG A 11 6.85 21.62 1.42
CA ARG A 11 7.75 22.45 2.21
C ARG A 11 9.15 22.43 1.59
N ASN A 12 9.78 23.60 1.49
CA ASN A 12 11.10 23.78 0.89
C ASN A 12 12.14 24.36 1.85
N SER A 13 11.78 24.57 3.12
CA SER A 13 12.62 25.14 4.16
C SER A 13 12.73 24.20 5.36
N PRO A 14 13.87 24.19 6.09
CA PRO A 14 14.01 23.44 7.33
C PRO A 14 13.05 23.94 8.43
N ARG A 15 13.05 23.24 9.57
CA ARG A 15 12.35 23.68 10.78
C ARG A 15 12.88 25.05 11.23
N THR A 16 11.97 25.88 11.72
CA THR A 16 12.18 27.24 12.18
C THR A 16 11.55 27.41 13.57
N THR A 17 11.84 28.51 14.24
CA THR A 17 11.22 28.84 15.54
C THR A 17 9.73 29.16 15.43
N GLU A 18 9.20 29.36 14.22
CA GLU A 18 7.78 29.56 13.96
C GLU A 18 6.99 28.24 13.94
N ASP A 19 7.67 27.10 13.82
CA ASP A 19 7.05 25.78 13.82
C ASP A 19 6.78 25.31 15.26
N ASP A 20 5.74 25.88 15.87
CA ASP A 20 5.42 25.72 17.30
C ASP A 20 4.20 24.82 17.56
N GLY A 21 3.72 24.09 16.55
CA GLY A 21 2.58 23.19 16.66
C GLY A 21 1.19 23.85 16.58
N THR A 22 1.12 25.15 16.24
CA THR A 22 -0.13 25.89 15.99
C THR A 22 -1.05 25.27 14.94
N TRP A 23 -0.53 24.45 14.04
CA TRP A 23 -1.33 23.75 13.03
C TRP A 23 -2.32 22.73 13.61
N LEU A 24 -2.06 22.22 14.83
CA LEU A 24 -2.76 21.07 15.41
C LEU A 24 -4.04 21.45 16.17
N SER A 25 -4.07 22.60 16.83
CA SER A 25 -5.13 23.01 17.76
C SER A 25 -5.54 24.46 17.51
N SER A 26 -6.82 24.77 17.71
CA SER A 26 -7.27 26.16 17.79
C SER A 26 -6.71 26.86 19.03
N GLU A 27 -6.78 28.18 19.06
CA GLU A 27 -6.36 28.99 20.21
C GLU A 27 -7.07 28.56 21.50
N GLY A 28 -6.31 28.51 22.60
CA GLY A 28 -6.79 28.06 23.90
C GLY A 28 -5.67 27.54 24.80
N PRO A 29 -6.00 27.10 26.03
CA PRO A 29 -5.00 26.58 26.97
C PRO A 29 -4.33 25.30 26.45
N TYR A 30 -5.06 24.46 25.71
CA TYR A 30 -4.50 23.24 25.12
C TYR A 30 -3.42 23.53 24.07
N LEU A 31 -3.54 24.61 23.29
CA LEU A 31 -2.49 25.04 22.36
C LEU A 31 -1.22 25.46 23.11
N ASN A 32 -1.33 26.11 24.28
CA ASN A 32 -0.16 26.45 25.09
C ASN A 32 0.57 25.20 25.57
N LEU A 33 -0.17 24.14 25.96
CA LEU A 33 0.40 22.83 26.28
C LEU A 33 1.15 22.25 25.08
N ILE A 34 0.56 22.29 23.88
CA ILE A 34 1.21 21.81 22.64
C ILE A 34 2.53 22.53 22.39
N LYS A 35 2.53 23.87 22.46
CA LYS A 35 3.74 24.69 22.26
C LYS A 35 4.85 24.32 23.25
N GLN A 36 4.50 24.13 24.53
CA GLN A 36 5.45 23.72 25.57
C GLN A 36 5.98 22.30 25.35
N SER A 37 5.14 21.41 24.80
CA SER A 37 5.49 20.02 24.55
C SER A 37 6.34 19.82 23.28
N CYS A 38 6.38 20.76 22.34
CA CYS A 38 7.14 20.64 21.09
C CYS A 38 8.63 20.32 21.32
N ALA A 39 9.27 20.93 22.31
CA ALA A 39 10.67 20.67 22.64
C ALA A 39 10.93 19.22 23.13
N ARG A 40 9.93 18.59 23.76
CA ARG A 40 10.00 17.18 24.21
C ARG A 40 9.55 16.21 23.11
N GLN A 41 8.63 16.65 22.26
CA GLN A 41 7.97 15.86 21.25
C GLN A 41 8.03 16.61 19.90
N PRO A 42 9.15 16.48 19.16
CA PRO A 42 9.37 17.21 17.90
C PRO A 42 8.39 16.85 16.76
N ASN A 43 7.50 15.87 16.99
CA ASN A 43 6.42 15.50 16.07
C ASN A 43 5.29 16.53 16.05
N LEU A 44 5.16 17.33 17.11
CA LEU A 44 4.09 18.31 17.27
C LEU A 44 4.33 19.56 16.43
N GLU A 45 5.59 19.92 16.17
CA GLU A 45 5.98 21.18 15.53
C GLU A 45 5.36 21.37 14.14
N LEU A 46 5.29 20.28 13.35
CA LEU A 46 4.98 20.34 11.92
C LEU A 46 3.84 19.39 11.52
N PRO A 47 2.94 19.82 10.62
CA PRO A 47 1.92 18.96 10.05
C PRO A 47 2.52 17.88 9.15
N ASP A 48 1.72 16.87 8.81
CA ASP A 48 2.09 15.88 7.81
C ASP A 48 2.06 16.51 6.41
N GLY A 49 3.21 16.55 5.72
CA GLY A 49 3.29 17.15 4.39
C GLY A 49 2.63 16.33 3.28
N ARG A 50 2.23 15.07 3.52
CA ARG A 50 1.34 14.33 2.62
C ARG A 50 -0.10 14.84 2.69
N ASN A 51 -0.51 15.39 3.83
CA ASN A 51 -1.83 15.99 4.02
C ASN A 51 -1.87 17.46 3.60
N ARG A 52 -0.86 17.99 2.91
CA ARG A 52 -0.84 19.42 2.48
C ARG A 52 -2.00 19.81 1.56
N ALA A 53 -2.65 18.86 0.89
CA ALA A 53 -3.86 19.08 0.11
C ALA A 53 -5.17 19.02 0.91
N VAL A 54 -5.10 18.49 2.14
CA VAL A 54 -6.20 18.28 3.09
C VAL A 54 -5.72 18.70 4.47
N LEU A 55 -5.50 20.01 4.62
CA LEU A 55 -5.04 20.57 5.88
C LEU A 55 -6.06 20.26 6.99
N LEU A 56 -5.57 20.05 8.20
CA LEU A 56 -6.43 19.73 9.34
C LEU A 56 -7.51 20.81 9.57
N CYS A 57 -7.17 22.08 9.32
CA CYS A 57 -8.09 23.22 9.44
C CYS A 57 -9.21 23.26 8.37
N ASP A 58 -9.03 22.62 7.22
CA ASP A 58 -10.03 22.62 6.13
C ASP A 58 -11.15 21.58 6.35
N ARG A 59 -11.02 20.73 7.37
CA ARG A 59 -11.93 19.62 7.61
C ARG A 59 -13.15 20.06 8.40
N GLN A 60 -14.33 19.82 7.82
CA GLN A 60 -15.62 20.28 8.37
C GLN A 60 -16.53 19.13 8.81
N ASN A 61 -16.34 17.92 8.27
CA ASN A 61 -17.20 16.78 8.57
C ASN A 61 -16.75 16.12 9.87
N ILE A 62 -17.42 16.46 10.97
CA ILE A 62 -17.16 15.87 12.27
C ILE A 62 -18.48 15.54 12.94
N ARG A 63 -18.57 14.34 13.46
CA ARG A 63 -19.66 13.87 14.30
C ARG A 63 -19.12 13.09 15.48
N ALA A 64 -19.88 13.06 16.57
CA ALA A 64 -19.54 12.30 17.76
C ALA A 64 -20.79 11.62 18.33
N SER A 65 -20.58 10.54 19.07
CA SER A 65 -21.60 9.89 19.88
C SER A 65 -21.05 9.62 21.27
N LEU A 66 -21.89 9.85 22.30
CA LEU A 66 -21.58 9.57 23.69
C LEU A 66 -22.37 8.36 24.16
N PHE A 67 -21.68 7.45 24.82
CA PHE A 67 -22.26 6.35 25.58
C PHE A 67 -21.91 6.54 27.05
N GLU A 68 -22.91 6.57 27.92
CA GLU A 68 -22.72 6.59 29.37
C GLU A 68 -22.95 5.18 29.92
N LEU A 69 -22.01 4.71 30.73
CA LEU A 69 -22.11 3.46 31.47
C LEU A 69 -22.69 3.74 32.86
N GLY A 70 -23.83 3.11 33.16
CA GLY A 70 -24.40 3.11 34.49
C GLY A 70 -23.59 2.28 35.50
N THR A 71 -23.97 2.37 36.77
CA THR A 71 -23.35 1.62 37.88
C THR A 71 -23.42 0.10 37.72
N GLU A 72 -24.40 -0.40 36.96
CA GLU A 72 -24.59 -1.83 36.64
C GLU A 72 -23.91 -2.26 35.31
N ASN A 73 -22.98 -1.48 34.76
CA ASN A 73 -22.36 -1.71 33.44
C ASN A 73 -23.35 -1.76 32.27
N GLN A 74 -24.56 -1.25 32.45
CA GLN A 74 -25.51 -1.04 31.35
C GLN A 74 -25.09 0.19 30.54
N ILE A 75 -25.09 0.06 29.21
CA ILE A 75 -24.79 1.16 28.30
C ILE A 75 -26.10 1.86 27.92
N SER A 76 -26.16 3.16 28.17
CA SER A 76 -27.28 4.02 27.74
C SER A 76 -27.36 4.11 26.21
N SER A 77 -28.55 4.46 25.69
CA SER A 77 -28.70 4.78 24.26
C SER A 77 -27.75 5.90 23.86
N PRO A 78 -27.12 5.83 22.67
CA PRO A 78 -26.15 6.82 22.23
C PRO A 78 -26.76 8.21 22.18
N THR A 79 -26.07 9.19 22.79
CA THR A 79 -26.37 10.61 22.57
C THR A 79 -25.55 11.09 21.39
N GLU A 80 -26.21 11.46 20.29
CA GLU A 80 -25.54 11.86 19.06
C GLU A 80 -25.27 13.37 19.01
N PHE A 81 -24.08 13.72 18.54
CA PHE A 81 -23.64 15.08 18.28
C PHE A 81 -23.26 15.20 16.80
N PRO A 82 -24.21 15.61 15.92
CA PRO A 82 -23.97 15.67 14.48
C PRO A 82 -23.02 16.80 14.07
N THR A 83 -22.80 17.78 14.96
CA THR A 83 -21.90 18.91 14.69
C THR A 83 -20.99 19.21 15.89
N PHE A 84 -19.87 19.89 15.63
CA PHE A 84 -18.96 20.39 16.68
C PHE A 84 -19.69 21.27 17.72
N VAL A 85 -20.65 22.09 17.28
CA VAL A 85 -21.38 23.02 18.15
C VAL A 85 -22.18 22.27 19.21
N ASP A 86 -22.78 21.15 18.84
CA ASP A 86 -23.57 20.33 19.76
C ASP A 86 -22.68 19.65 20.80
N LEU A 87 -21.53 19.12 20.37
CA LEU A 87 -20.52 18.57 21.28
C LEU A 87 -19.95 19.63 22.22
N GLN A 88 -19.70 20.85 21.72
CA GLN A 88 -19.20 21.95 22.55
C GLN A 88 -20.23 22.34 23.63
N LYS A 89 -21.52 22.37 23.31
CA LYS A 89 -22.59 22.64 24.29
C LYS A 89 -22.64 21.58 25.38
N HIS A 90 -22.40 20.32 25.06
CA HIS A 90 -22.33 19.23 26.04
C HIS A 90 -21.27 19.52 27.12
N PHE A 91 -20.04 19.84 26.72
CA PHE A 91 -18.95 20.13 27.66
C PHE A 91 -19.10 21.43 28.46
N LYS A 92 -20.07 22.30 28.14
CA LYS A 92 -20.40 23.46 29.00
C LYS A 92 -21.12 23.04 30.29
N HIS A 93 -21.72 21.86 30.31
CA HIS A 93 -22.36 21.34 31.50
C HIS A 93 -21.31 20.65 32.38
N PRO A 94 -21.28 20.91 33.69
CA PRO A 94 -20.32 20.28 34.59
C PRO A 94 -20.50 18.76 34.56
N ARG A 95 -19.37 18.04 34.66
CA ARG A 95 -19.39 16.58 34.80
C ARG A 95 -20.02 16.24 36.15
N LEU A 96 -20.87 15.23 36.16
CA LEU A 96 -21.36 14.63 37.40
C LEU A 96 -20.24 13.72 37.95
N ASP A 97 -20.13 13.65 39.27
CA ASP A 97 -19.16 12.76 39.94
C ASP A 97 -19.51 11.29 39.64
N ALA A 98 -18.49 10.43 39.52
CA ALA A 98 -18.60 8.99 39.21
C ALA A 98 -19.25 8.65 37.85
N CYS A 99 -18.82 9.34 36.78
CA CYS A 99 -19.31 9.08 35.42
C CYS A 99 -18.32 8.27 34.57
N ARG A 100 -18.80 7.16 34.00
CA ARG A 100 -18.07 6.34 33.03
C ARG A 100 -18.57 6.64 31.62
N ARG A 101 -17.75 7.28 30.79
CA ARG A 101 -18.16 7.79 29.47
C ARG A 101 -17.29 7.31 28.33
N ILE A 102 -17.90 6.97 27.21
CA ILE A 102 -17.21 6.63 25.96
C ILE A 102 -17.62 7.66 24.90
N TYR A 103 -16.66 8.46 24.47
CA TYR A 103 -16.80 9.37 23.34
C TYR A 103 -16.27 8.69 22.09
N LEU A 104 -17.16 8.43 21.15
CA LEU A 104 -16.81 7.98 19.81
C LEU A 104 -16.84 9.20 18.88
N VAL A 105 -15.77 9.48 18.15
CA VAL A 105 -15.65 10.67 17.30
C VAL A 105 -15.15 10.28 15.93
N GLU A 106 -15.83 10.72 14.87
CA GLU A 106 -15.43 10.53 13.48
C GLU A 106 -14.94 11.86 12.90
N GLY A 107 -13.71 11.85 12.37
CA GLY A 107 -13.07 13.05 11.84
C GLY A 107 -12.35 13.89 12.89
N LEU A 108 -11.43 14.74 12.42
CA LEU A 108 -10.58 15.56 13.27
C LEU A 108 -10.39 16.95 12.64
N ASN A 109 -10.42 17.99 13.46
CA ASN A 109 -10.02 19.35 13.11
C ASN A 109 -9.41 20.05 14.35
N PRO A 110 -8.82 21.25 14.22
CA PRO A 110 -8.16 21.92 15.34
C PRO A 110 -9.09 22.29 16.49
N GLN A 111 -10.38 22.51 16.22
CA GLN A 111 -11.38 22.86 17.23
C GLN A 111 -11.72 21.66 18.14
N ILE A 112 -11.86 20.47 17.54
CA ILE A 112 -12.09 19.22 18.26
C ILE A 112 -10.85 18.82 19.05
N VAL A 113 -9.65 19.00 18.49
CA VAL A 113 -8.40 18.76 19.20
C VAL A 113 -8.31 19.63 20.46
N ALA A 114 -8.60 20.93 20.34
CA ALA A 114 -8.61 21.84 21.49
C ALA A 114 -9.64 21.41 22.54
N LEU A 115 -10.88 21.15 22.11
CA LEU A 115 -11.98 20.79 23.00
C LEU A 115 -11.73 19.47 23.75
N LEU A 116 -11.45 18.38 23.02
CA LEU A 116 -11.25 17.07 23.62
C LEU A 116 -9.92 16.99 24.38
N GLY A 117 -8.88 17.64 23.87
CA GLY A 117 -7.59 17.72 24.52
C GLY A 117 -7.67 18.32 25.91
N GLU A 118 -8.38 19.45 26.04
CA GLU A 118 -8.58 20.12 27.32
C GLU A 118 -9.52 19.33 28.24
N GLN A 119 -10.68 18.90 27.74
CA GLN A 119 -11.72 18.30 28.57
C GLN A 119 -11.42 16.86 29.01
N LEU A 120 -10.60 16.14 28.24
CA LEU A 120 -10.23 14.74 28.50
C LEU A 120 -8.73 14.56 28.81
N ASN A 121 -7.98 15.67 28.99
CA ASN A 121 -6.55 15.67 29.30
C ASN A 121 -5.75 14.73 28.38
N VAL A 122 -5.98 14.84 27.07
CA VAL A 122 -5.36 13.95 26.06
C VAL A 122 -3.94 14.42 25.78
N ASP A 123 -2.97 13.50 25.70
CA ASP A 123 -1.62 13.84 25.25
C ASP A 123 -1.65 14.28 23.76
N PRO A 124 -1.10 15.45 23.39
CA PRO A 124 -1.05 15.90 21.99
C PRO A 124 -0.49 14.89 20.98
N ILE A 125 0.41 13.99 21.39
CA ILE A 125 0.93 12.93 20.53
C ILE A 125 -0.16 11.96 20.07
N PHE A 126 -1.22 11.77 20.85
CA PHE A 126 -2.36 10.97 20.43
C PHE A 126 -2.97 11.50 19.13
N PHE A 127 -3.26 12.80 19.07
CA PHE A 127 -3.84 13.44 17.88
C PHE A 127 -2.87 13.44 16.70
N VAL A 128 -1.59 13.70 16.94
CA VAL A 128 -0.58 13.67 15.87
C VAL A 128 -0.36 12.26 15.33
N THR A 129 -0.37 11.25 16.20
CA THR A 129 -0.23 9.83 15.81
C THR A 129 -1.44 9.37 15.01
N HIS A 130 -2.65 9.81 15.39
CA HIS A 130 -3.85 9.61 14.58
C HIS A 130 -3.71 10.32 13.23
N GLU A 131 -3.38 11.61 13.21
CA GLU A 131 -3.40 12.43 11.99
C GLU A 131 -2.40 11.99 10.92
N ARG A 132 -1.16 11.64 11.30
CA ARG A 132 -0.08 11.34 10.35
C ARG A 132 -0.40 10.15 9.43
N THR A 133 -0.29 10.36 8.13
CA THR A 133 -0.41 9.36 7.05
C THR A 133 0.96 8.94 6.51
N SER A 134 1.96 9.84 6.58
CA SER A 134 3.33 9.64 6.14
C SER A 134 4.17 8.91 7.17
N THR A 135 4.34 7.60 6.97
CA THR A 135 5.25 6.79 7.80
C THR A 135 6.39 6.15 6.99
N TYR A 136 6.38 6.32 5.66
CA TYR A 136 7.21 5.52 4.75
C TYR A 136 7.90 6.30 3.62
N LEU A 137 7.44 7.50 3.27
CA LEU A 137 8.06 8.33 2.23
C LEU A 137 8.65 9.58 2.87
N ARG A 138 9.97 9.71 2.76
CA ARG A 138 10.68 10.87 3.29
C ARG A 138 10.65 12.01 2.28
N TRP A 139 10.12 13.15 2.70
CA TRP A 139 10.24 14.40 1.97
C TRP A 139 11.31 15.25 2.63
N PRO A 140 12.10 16.03 1.87
CA PRO A 140 13.02 17.00 2.44
C PRO A 140 12.27 17.94 3.38
N TYR A 141 12.80 18.12 4.59
CA TYR A 141 12.29 19.04 5.61
C TYR A 141 10.90 18.75 6.21
N GLU A 142 10.25 17.66 5.83
CA GLU A 142 8.98 17.25 6.46
C GLU A 142 9.22 16.34 7.67
N PRO A 143 8.40 16.45 8.73
CA PRO A 143 8.53 15.60 9.91
C PRO A 143 8.07 14.17 9.58
N ASN A 144 8.87 13.18 9.99
CA ASN A 144 8.40 11.79 10.11
C ASN A 144 7.81 11.55 11.51
N LEU A 145 7.23 10.37 11.74
CA LEU A 145 7.00 9.91 13.11
C LEU A 145 8.34 9.74 13.83
N ALA A 146 8.51 10.40 14.97
CA ALA A 146 9.47 10.00 16.00
C ALA A 146 8.79 8.98 16.91
N PRO A 147 9.11 7.67 16.79
CA PRO A 147 8.50 6.64 17.60
C PRO A 147 8.96 6.73 19.06
N CYS A 148 8.10 6.33 20.00
CA CYS A 148 8.48 6.14 21.39
C CYS A 148 9.11 4.76 21.61
N LEU A 149 9.83 4.60 22.73
CA LEU A 149 10.34 3.30 23.13
C LEU A 149 9.19 2.35 23.50
N PRO A 150 9.29 1.04 23.19
CA PRO A 150 8.25 0.07 23.56
C PRO A 150 7.95 0.03 25.06
N SER A 151 8.93 0.31 25.92
CA SER A 151 8.77 0.35 27.38
C SER A 151 7.88 1.49 27.88
N LEU A 152 7.53 2.45 27.02
CA LEU A 152 6.65 3.57 27.33
C LEU A 152 5.22 3.36 26.80
N LEU A 153 4.95 2.22 26.15
CA LEU A 153 3.63 1.91 25.64
C LEU A 153 2.75 1.41 26.78
N ASP A 154 1.62 2.08 26.98
CA ASP A 154 0.56 1.61 27.87
C ASP A 154 -0.72 1.44 27.05
N GLY A 155 -0.97 0.20 26.61
CA GLY A 155 -2.17 -0.14 25.83
C GLY A 155 -3.48 0.01 26.60
N GLY A 156 -3.44 0.07 27.93
CA GLY A 156 -4.59 0.35 28.77
C GLY A 156 -4.96 1.84 28.79
N GLN A 157 -3.97 2.71 28.63
CA GLN A 157 -4.16 4.16 28.51
C GLN A 157 -4.42 4.58 27.05
N SER A 158 -3.61 4.12 26.10
CA SER A 158 -3.78 4.50 24.69
C SER A 158 -3.19 3.52 23.69
N PHE A 159 -3.84 3.41 22.53
CA PHE A 159 -3.26 2.73 21.37
C PHE A 159 -3.73 3.38 20.07
N THR A 160 -3.03 3.12 18.97
CA THR A 160 -3.46 3.54 17.63
C THR A 160 -3.25 2.39 16.66
N ALA A 161 -4.36 1.85 16.19
CA ALA A 161 -4.40 0.75 15.25
C ALA A 161 -4.60 1.29 13.83
N SER A 162 -3.58 1.07 12.99
CA SER A 162 -3.70 1.28 11.55
C SER A 162 -4.27 0.00 10.92
N TYR A 163 -5.26 0.14 10.05
CA TYR A 163 -5.92 -0.97 9.38
C TYR A 163 -6.29 -0.61 7.95
N TYR A 164 -6.79 -1.58 7.19
CA TYR A 164 -7.01 -1.41 5.76
C TYR A 164 -8.43 -1.82 5.37
N ASP A 165 -9.16 -0.87 4.84
CA ASP A 165 -10.56 -1.02 4.44
C ASP A 165 -10.66 -1.22 2.93
N VAL A 166 -11.09 -2.41 2.51
CA VAL A 166 -11.19 -2.79 1.09
C VAL A 166 -12.57 -2.40 0.55
N ARG A 167 -12.60 -1.52 -0.44
CA ARG A 167 -13.81 -1.02 -1.09
C ARG A 167 -13.83 -1.30 -2.58
N VAL A 168 -15.02 -1.32 -3.18
CA VAL A 168 -15.20 -1.38 -4.63
C VAL A 168 -15.59 0.00 -5.12
N LEU A 169 -14.87 0.55 -6.10
CA LEU A 169 -15.21 1.83 -6.67
C LEU A 169 -16.31 1.69 -7.72
N SER A 170 -17.31 2.57 -7.64
CA SER A 170 -18.31 2.74 -8.71
C SER A 170 -17.73 3.37 -9.98
N GLU A 171 -16.63 4.12 -9.86
CA GLU A 171 -15.93 4.77 -10.97
C GLU A 171 -14.48 4.26 -11.07
N GLN A 172 -13.98 4.05 -12.29
CA GLN A 172 -12.57 3.66 -12.48
C GLN A 172 -11.64 4.85 -12.27
N LEU A 173 -10.77 4.75 -11.27
CA LEU A 173 -9.69 5.71 -11.03
C LEU A 173 -8.41 5.23 -11.70
N GLY A 174 -8.02 5.93 -12.77
CA GLY A 174 -6.91 5.58 -13.65
C GLY A 174 -5.52 5.99 -13.15
N THR A 175 -5.30 6.13 -11.84
CA THR A 175 -4.02 6.55 -11.26
C THR A 175 -3.70 5.85 -9.94
N PHE A 176 -2.41 5.80 -9.59
CA PHE A 176 -1.93 5.31 -8.30
C PHE A 176 -1.97 6.38 -7.20
N SER A 177 -2.09 7.65 -7.58
CA SER A 177 -1.99 8.78 -6.64
C SER A 177 -3.38 9.26 -6.21
N VAL A 178 -4.04 8.45 -5.38
CA VAL A 178 -5.38 8.73 -4.85
C VAL A 178 -5.32 8.81 -3.32
N ALA A 179 -6.02 9.78 -2.74
CA ALA A 179 -6.17 9.92 -1.30
C ALA A 179 -7.62 10.29 -0.92
N CYS A 180 -8.05 9.96 0.29
CA CYS A 180 -9.30 10.43 0.86
C CYS A 180 -9.30 11.94 0.98
N ALA A 181 -10.31 12.62 0.44
CA ALA A 181 -10.37 14.08 0.48
C ALA A 181 -10.71 14.63 1.87
N GLU A 182 -11.26 13.80 2.76
CA GLU A 182 -11.65 14.22 4.10
C GLU A 182 -10.54 14.00 5.14
N SER A 183 -9.75 12.93 5.00
CA SER A 183 -8.70 12.56 5.97
C SER A 183 -7.27 12.59 5.43
N GLY A 184 -7.08 12.79 4.12
CA GLY A 184 -5.76 12.70 3.48
C GLY A 184 -5.17 11.30 3.41
N ARG A 185 -5.90 10.26 3.85
CA ARG A 185 -5.43 8.87 3.86
C ARG A 185 -5.20 8.32 2.46
N ASP A 186 -4.11 7.57 2.29
CA ASP A 186 -3.78 6.90 1.02
C ASP A 186 -4.88 5.89 0.62
N ALA A 187 -5.27 5.94 -0.66
CA ALA A 187 -6.16 4.99 -1.29
C ALA A 187 -5.37 4.18 -2.32
N LEU A 188 -4.94 2.99 -1.92
CA LEU A 188 -4.04 2.14 -2.71
C LEU A 188 -4.81 1.46 -3.84
N ARG A 189 -4.29 1.60 -5.06
CA ARG A 189 -4.87 1.04 -6.28
C ARG A 189 -3.96 -0.03 -6.87
N THR A 190 -4.54 -1.06 -7.46
CA THR A 190 -3.81 -2.17 -8.06
C THR A 190 -4.09 -2.24 -9.56
N LYS A 191 -3.05 -2.59 -10.34
CA LYS A 191 -3.21 -2.97 -11.74
C LYS A 191 -3.03 -4.47 -11.89
N LEU A 192 -3.84 -5.05 -12.77
CA LEU A 192 -3.65 -6.41 -13.27
C LEU A 192 -3.43 -6.31 -14.79
N GLY A 193 -2.18 -6.54 -15.21
CA GLY A 193 -1.77 -6.24 -16.59
C GLY A 193 -1.95 -4.75 -16.92
N LYS A 194 -2.76 -4.45 -17.94
CA LYS A 194 -3.05 -3.07 -18.37
C LYS A 194 -4.28 -2.46 -17.69
N GLU A 195 -5.09 -3.27 -17.01
CA GLU A 195 -6.36 -2.87 -16.44
C GLU A 195 -6.24 -2.49 -14.97
N TRP A 196 -7.13 -1.60 -14.53
CA TRP A 196 -7.24 -1.20 -13.13
C TRP A 196 -8.25 -2.08 -12.43
N GLU A 197 -7.85 -2.64 -11.29
CA GLU A 197 -8.78 -3.34 -10.42
C GLU A 197 -9.87 -2.36 -9.95
N PRO A 198 -11.14 -2.76 -9.90
CA PRO A 198 -12.20 -1.90 -9.37
C PRO A 198 -12.02 -1.67 -7.86
N THR A 199 -11.29 -2.54 -7.17
CA THR A 199 -11.05 -2.44 -5.73
C THR A 199 -10.03 -1.37 -5.36
N VAL A 200 -10.23 -0.75 -4.21
CA VAL A 200 -9.32 0.20 -3.58
C VAL A 200 -9.11 -0.21 -2.14
N ILE A 201 -7.87 -0.10 -1.67
CA ILE A 201 -7.52 -0.41 -0.29
C ILE A 201 -7.22 0.91 0.41
N LEU A 202 -8.07 1.27 1.36
CA LEU A 202 -7.95 2.52 2.11
C LEU A 202 -7.14 2.28 3.37
N HIS A 203 -6.07 3.04 3.55
CA HIS A 203 -5.39 3.09 4.84
C HIS A 203 -6.26 3.84 5.85
N ARG A 204 -6.54 3.24 6.99
CA ARG A 204 -7.41 3.78 8.04
C ARG A 204 -6.73 3.71 9.39
N LYS A 205 -7.16 4.57 10.33
CA LYS A 205 -6.75 4.52 11.73
C LYS A 205 -7.93 4.54 12.69
N CYS A 206 -7.75 3.83 13.79
CA CYS A 206 -8.55 3.91 14.99
C CYS A 206 -7.63 4.21 16.15
N SER A 207 -7.91 5.27 16.91
CA SER A 207 -7.10 5.62 18.08
C SER A 207 -7.95 5.61 19.34
N PHE A 208 -7.42 5.03 20.41
CA PHE A 208 -8.07 4.93 21.71
C PHE A 208 -7.26 5.69 22.76
N TRP A 209 -7.96 6.43 23.62
CA TRP A 209 -7.40 7.12 24.78
C TRP A 209 -8.33 6.93 25.98
N LYS A 210 -7.78 6.62 27.15
CA LYS A 210 -8.50 6.55 28.42
C LYS A 210 -7.88 7.53 29.41
N THR A 211 -8.73 8.32 30.04
CA THR A 211 -8.36 9.19 31.16
C THR A 211 -9.20 8.84 32.38
N ILE A 212 -8.56 8.83 33.54
CA ILE A 212 -9.18 8.65 34.85
C ILE A 212 -9.10 9.99 35.57
N PHE A 213 -10.22 10.47 36.10
CA PHE A 213 -10.29 11.81 36.72
C PHE A 213 -10.09 11.73 38.24
N THR A 214 -11.03 11.10 38.94
CA THR A 214 -11.00 11.03 40.41
C THR A 214 -10.70 9.62 40.91
N ASN A 215 -11.45 8.63 40.45
CA ASN A 215 -11.32 7.23 40.85
C ASN A 215 -11.56 6.28 39.65
N GLU A 216 -11.41 4.97 39.87
CA GLU A 216 -11.65 3.95 38.82
C GLU A 216 -13.09 3.93 38.29
N ASP A 217 -14.03 4.60 38.96
CA ASP A 217 -15.43 4.73 38.55
C ASP A 217 -15.72 6.03 37.80
N ASP A 218 -14.74 6.93 37.70
CA ASP A 218 -14.83 8.23 37.03
C ASP A 218 -13.76 8.34 35.95
N TRP A 219 -14.11 7.86 34.76
CA TRP A 219 -13.22 7.83 33.61
C TRP A 219 -13.95 8.21 32.33
N ALA A 220 -13.18 8.73 31.37
CA ALA A 220 -13.64 8.89 30.00
C ALA A 220 -12.69 8.19 29.04
N ALA A 221 -13.29 7.53 28.06
CA ALA A 221 -12.63 6.98 26.91
C ALA A 221 -12.95 7.80 25.67
N LEU A 222 -11.95 7.99 24.82
CA LEU A 222 -12.07 8.60 23.51
C LEU A 222 -11.65 7.57 22.46
N ILE A 223 -12.52 7.32 21.49
CA ILE A 223 -12.24 6.51 20.30
C ILE A 223 -12.36 7.43 19.09
N LEU A 224 -11.24 7.65 18.39
CA LEU A 224 -11.18 8.39 17.14
C LEU A 224 -11.22 7.43 15.96
N CYS A 225 -12.12 7.71 15.01
CA CYS A 225 -12.27 6.98 13.76
C CYS A 225 -12.05 7.90 12.55
N ASP A 226 -11.41 7.37 11.51
CA ASP A 226 -11.32 8.05 10.22
C ASP A 226 -12.71 8.19 9.54
N PRO A 227 -12.96 9.28 8.80
CA PRO A 227 -14.22 9.52 8.09
C PRO A 227 -14.44 8.57 6.91
N PRO A 228 -15.69 8.36 6.45
CA PRO A 228 -16.02 7.49 5.33
C PRO A 228 -15.41 7.96 4.01
N PHE A 229 -15.17 7.04 3.07
CA PHE A 229 -14.55 7.36 1.77
C PHE A 229 -15.59 7.74 0.73
N ARG A 230 -16.10 8.97 0.84
CA ARG A 230 -17.12 9.53 -0.06
C ARG A 230 -16.50 10.37 -1.19
N GLN A 231 -15.28 10.85 -0.95
CA GLN A 231 -14.58 11.80 -1.81
C GLN A 231 -13.11 11.45 -1.90
N ALA A 232 -12.53 11.62 -3.09
CA ALA A 232 -11.11 11.40 -3.31
C ALA A 232 -10.46 12.59 -4.00
N HIS A 233 -9.23 12.83 -3.59
CA HIS A 233 -8.29 13.65 -4.32
C HIS A 233 -7.40 12.78 -5.21
N ILE A 234 -7.37 13.15 -6.48
CA ILE A 234 -6.55 12.54 -7.52
C ILE A 234 -5.42 13.50 -7.83
N TRP A 235 -4.20 13.09 -7.51
CA TRP A 235 -3.01 13.86 -7.84
C TRP A 235 -2.63 13.59 -9.30
N GLN A 236 -2.51 14.66 -10.08
CA GLN A 236 -2.15 14.59 -11.48
C GLN A 236 -0.73 15.11 -11.65
N LYS A 237 0.11 14.27 -12.25
CA LYS A 237 1.49 14.62 -12.55
C LYS A 237 1.51 15.70 -13.65
N PRO A 238 2.32 16.76 -13.50
CA PRO A 238 2.47 17.77 -14.55
C PRO A 238 3.08 17.17 -15.81
N SER A 239 2.73 17.72 -16.98
CA SER A 239 3.28 17.27 -18.26
C SER A 239 4.72 17.74 -18.45
N PHE A 240 5.05 18.91 -17.89
CA PHE A 240 6.39 19.50 -17.91
C PHE A 240 6.92 19.68 -16.48
N ILE A 241 8.24 19.52 -16.29
CA ILE A 241 8.88 19.61 -14.96
C ILE A 241 8.63 20.96 -14.26
N GLN A 242 8.39 22.02 -15.04
CA GLN A 242 8.19 23.39 -14.55
C GLN A 242 6.75 23.68 -14.08
N GLU A 243 5.79 22.82 -14.42
CA GLU A 243 4.39 22.99 -14.01
C GLU A 243 4.13 22.41 -12.62
N PRO A 244 3.26 23.04 -11.82
CA PRO A 244 2.84 22.48 -10.55
C PRO A 244 1.96 21.24 -10.77
N TRP A 245 1.95 20.34 -9.77
CA TRP A 245 0.97 19.26 -9.73
C TRP A 245 -0.44 19.84 -9.66
N SER A 246 -1.43 19.17 -10.24
CA SER A 246 -2.84 19.52 -10.08
C SER A 246 -3.57 18.48 -9.24
N LEU A 247 -4.61 18.95 -8.54
CA LEU A 247 -5.46 18.15 -7.68
C LEU A 247 -6.87 18.16 -8.24
N LYS A 248 -7.39 16.98 -8.60
CA LYS A 248 -8.80 16.80 -9.01
C LYS A 248 -9.57 16.16 -7.86
N THR A 249 -10.66 16.79 -7.43
CA THR A 249 -11.58 16.22 -6.45
C THR A 249 -12.75 15.55 -7.16
N ILE A 250 -13.09 14.34 -6.71
CA ILE A 250 -14.24 13.59 -7.22
C ILE A 250 -15.08 13.05 -6.06
N HIS A 251 -16.38 12.95 -6.30
CA HIS A 251 -17.35 12.31 -5.42
C HIS A 251 -17.80 11.02 -6.08
N PHE A 252 -17.90 9.95 -5.31
CA PHE A 252 -18.30 8.63 -5.82
C PHE A 252 -18.87 7.79 -4.69
N SER A 253 -19.46 6.65 -5.05
CA SER A 253 -19.84 5.62 -4.09
C SER A 253 -18.75 4.55 -4.02
N ALA A 254 -18.40 4.15 -2.80
CA ALA A 254 -17.42 3.10 -2.50
C ALA A 254 -18.02 2.06 -1.53
N PRO A 255 -18.91 1.18 -2.00
CA PRO A 255 -19.43 0.09 -1.18
C PRO A 255 -18.32 -0.85 -0.68
N PRO A 256 -18.56 -1.55 0.45
CA PRO A 256 -17.60 -2.51 0.98
C PRO A 256 -17.37 -3.68 0.02
N PHE A 257 -16.12 -4.12 -0.11
CA PHE A 257 -15.77 -5.26 -0.95
C PHE A 257 -16.41 -6.55 -0.41
N GLN A 258 -17.11 -7.29 -1.29
CA GLN A 258 -17.86 -8.50 -0.95
C GLN A 258 -18.89 -8.32 0.19
N GLY A 259 -19.41 -7.10 0.35
CA GLY A 259 -20.32 -6.78 1.46
C GLY A 259 -19.61 -6.46 2.78
N GLY A 260 -18.28 -6.54 2.82
CA GLY A 260 -17.43 -6.18 3.97
C GLY A 260 -17.02 -7.41 4.79
N TYR A 261 -16.60 -7.17 6.03
CA TYR A 261 -16.09 -8.25 6.88
C TYR A 261 -17.21 -9.13 7.43
N ALA A 262 -16.88 -10.41 7.68
CA ALA A 262 -17.77 -11.36 8.33
C ALA A 262 -17.99 -10.98 9.80
N ASP A 263 -19.23 -11.11 10.28
CA ASP A 263 -19.55 -10.83 11.67
C ASP A 263 -18.79 -11.79 12.61
N PHE A 264 -18.27 -11.27 13.71
CA PHE A 264 -17.40 -11.98 14.64
C PHE A 264 -18.10 -12.44 15.91
N ILE A 265 -19.35 -12.02 16.14
CA ILE A 265 -20.11 -12.47 17.31
C ILE A 265 -20.82 -13.79 16.96
N PRO A 266 -20.50 -14.91 17.64
CA PRO A 266 -21.01 -16.23 17.30
C PRO A 266 -22.51 -16.33 17.65
N HIS A 267 -23.37 -16.21 16.64
CA HIS A 267 -24.80 -16.39 16.81
C HIS A 267 -25.32 -17.60 16.02
N PRO A 268 -26.21 -18.42 16.60
CA PRO A 268 -27.01 -19.32 15.80
C PRO A 268 -27.89 -18.47 14.87
N TRP A 269 -27.92 -18.82 13.59
CA TRP A 269 -28.80 -18.23 12.58
C TRP A 269 -30.26 -18.33 13.06
N THR A 270 -30.77 -17.28 13.71
CA THR A 270 -32.11 -17.22 14.26
C THR A 270 -32.96 -16.27 13.43
N ILE A 271 -34.18 -16.67 13.12
CA ILE A 271 -35.11 -15.95 12.23
C ILE A 271 -35.47 -14.55 12.76
N HIS A 272 -35.27 -14.30 14.07
CA HIS A 272 -35.73 -13.10 14.76
C HIS A 272 -34.67 -11.99 14.95
N ARG A 273 -33.41 -12.18 14.52
CA ARG A 273 -32.38 -11.12 14.54
C ARG A 273 -31.92 -10.83 13.12
N ALA A 274 -32.20 -9.62 12.64
CA ALA A 274 -32.15 -9.30 11.22
C ALA A 274 -31.56 -7.92 10.92
N SER A 275 -30.30 -7.68 11.30
CA SER A 275 -29.36 -6.88 10.50
C SER A 275 -27.97 -6.96 11.11
N GLY A 276 -26.96 -7.33 10.31
CA GLY A 276 -25.57 -7.15 10.73
C GLY A 276 -25.15 -5.67 10.67
N PRO A 277 -23.90 -5.34 11.03
CA PRO A 277 -23.41 -3.98 11.02
C PRO A 277 -23.48 -3.34 9.61
N PRO A 278 -23.60 -2.00 9.53
CA PRO A 278 -23.73 -1.30 8.26
C PRO A 278 -22.49 -1.40 7.36
N ARG A 279 -21.28 -1.58 7.94
CA ARG A 279 -19.98 -1.67 7.24
C ARG A 279 -19.69 -0.43 6.37
N GLY A 280 -20.26 0.70 6.77
CA GLY A 280 -20.13 2.00 6.12
C GLY A 280 -18.86 2.72 6.58
N SER A 281 -18.68 2.82 7.89
CA SER A 281 -17.45 3.30 8.53
C SER A 281 -17.26 2.57 9.86
N LEU A 282 -16.04 2.61 10.41
CA LEU A 282 -15.75 2.05 11.73
C LEU A 282 -16.61 2.71 12.82
N PHE A 283 -16.91 4.01 12.68
CA PHE A 283 -17.80 4.72 13.60
C PHE A 283 -19.18 4.08 13.63
N ASP A 284 -19.82 3.90 12.47
CA ASP A 284 -21.18 3.36 12.39
C ASP A 284 -21.24 1.90 12.90
N ASP A 285 -20.20 1.11 12.61
CA ASP A 285 -20.08 -0.26 13.10
C ASP A 285 -19.91 -0.31 14.63
N MET A 286 -19.06 0.56 15.19
CA MET A 286 -18.89 0.70 16.64
C MET A 286 -20.19 1.10 17.33
N VAL A 287 -20.96 2.03 16.75
CA VAL A 287 -22.28 2.42 17.29
C VAL A 287 -23.23 1.23 17.30
N HIS A 288 -23.31 0.47 16.22
CA HIS A 288 -24.13 -0.73 16.13
C HIS A 288 -23.74 -1.75 17.21
N TYR A 289 -22.45 -2.10 17.32
CA TYR A 289 -22.01 -3.10 18.30
C TYR A 289 -22.18 -2.66 19.76
N LEU A 290 -21.87 -1.40 20.08
CA LEU A 290 -22.08 -0.86 21.42
C LEU A 290 -23.57 -0.78 21.77
N THR A 291 -24.45 -0.52 20.81
CA THR A 291 -25.89 -0.42 21.08
C THR A 291 -26.52 -1.80 21.23
N GLU A 292 -26.22 -2.74 20.34
CA GLU A 292 -26.91 -4.03 20.27
C GLU A 292 -26.28 -5.13 21.13
N TYR A 293 -24.96 -5.10 21.33
CA TYR A 293 -24.20 -6.24 21.89
C TYR A 293 -23.43 -5.93 23.19
N HIS A 294 -23.62 -4.77 23.80
CA HIS A 294 -22.92 -4.43 25.05
C HIS A 294 -23.27 -5.36 26.23
N ASN A 295 -24.52 -5.83 26.31
CA ASN A 295 -24.99 -6.71 27.38
C ASN A 295 -24.31 -8.09 27.35
N ASP A 296 -23.90 -8.54 26.16
CA ASP A 296 -23.19 -9.82 26.00
C ASP A 296 -21.76 -9.76 26.56
N ILE A 297 -21.20 -8.55 26.77
CA ILE A 297 -19.89 -8.33 27.39
C ILE A 297 -20.02 -8.10 28.90
N SER A 298 -21.03 -7.32 29.34
CA SER A 298 -21.16 -6.87 30.73
C SER A 298 -21.52 -7.97 31.74
N ALA A 299 -22.11 -9.08 31.30
CA ALA A 299 -22.64 -10.12 32.17
C ALA A 299 -21.59 -11.05 32.81
N GLU A 300 -20.39 -11.22 32.24
CA GLU A 300 -19.41 -12.21 32.73
C GLU A 300 -17.95 -11.72 32.83
N LEU A 301 -17.59 -10.55 32.28
CA LEU A 301 -16.27 -9.94 32.49
C LEU A 301 -16.35 -8.93 33.64
N SER A 302 -15.54 -9.11 34.69
CA SER A 302 -15.39 -8.19 35.83
C SER A 302 -14.83 -6.79 35.47
N GLY A 303 -14.88 -6.42 34.19
CA GLY A 303 -14.52 -5.13 33.60
C GLY A 303 -14.91 -5.13 32.12
N LEU A 304 -15.66 -4.12 31.67
CA LEU A 304 -16.09 -4.00 30.28
C LEU A 304 -14.90 -3.53 29.40
N ASP A 305 -14.26 -4.43 28.65
CA ASP A 305 -13.31 -4.01 27.60
C ASP A 305 -14.08 -3.60 26.33
N PHE A 306 -14.62 -2.37 26.33
CA PHE A 306 -15.34 -1.82 25.17
C PHE A 306 -14.43 -1.62 23.93
N THR A 307 -13.10 -1.72 24.08
CA THR A 307 -12.18 -1.68 22.94
C THR A 307 -12.19 -3.00 22.14
N VAL A 308 -12.82 -4.06 22.67
CA VAL A 308 -12.96 -5.35 21.99
C VAL A 308 -13.59 -5.22 20.61
N PHE A 309 -14.64 -4.40 20.47
CA PHE A 309 -15.30 -4.21 19.18
C PHE A 309 -14.37 -3.57 18.15
N ALA A 310 -13.63 -2.54 18.54
CA ALA A 310 -12.65 -1.91 17.67
C ALA A 310 -11.54 -2.91 17.27
N LYS A 311 -11.00 -3.66 18.24
CA LYS A 311 -9.98 -4.69 17.99
C LYS A 311 -10.49 -5.76 17.01
N LYS A 312 -11.73 -6.21 17.16
CA LYS A 312 -12.36 -7.25 16.33
C LYS A 312 -12.66 -6.75 14.93
N ILE A 313 -13.30 -5.59 14.78
CA ILE A 313 -13.56 -4.98 13.47
C ILE A 313 -12.27 -4.82 12.68
N ILE A 314 -11.20 -4.32 13.33
CA ILE A 314 -9.89 -4.14 12.72
C ILE A 314 -9.27 -5.48 12.30
N ALA A 315 -9.31 -6.49 13.18
CA ALA A 315 -8.82 -7.83 12.85
C ALA A 315 -9.59 -8.41 11.65
N SER A 316 -10.91 -8.27 11.61
CA SER A 316 -11.75 -8.74 10.50
C SER A 316 -11.44 -8.02 9.18
N HIS A 317 -11.12 -6.73 9.21
CA HIS A 317 -10.62 -6.00 8.02
C HIS A 317 -9.28 -6.55 7.52
N TYR A 318 -8.34 -6.90 8.42
CA TYR A 318 -7.08 -7.53 8.04
C TYR A 318 -7.27 -8.91 7.41
N LEU A 319 -8.18 -9.73 7.93
CA LEU A 319 -8.49 -11.02 7.32
C LEU A 319 -9.04 -10.86 5.90
N LEU A 320 -10.00 -9.95 5.69
CA LEU A 320 -10.53 -9.64 4.36
C LEU A 320 -9.42 -9.14 3.41
N LEU A 321 -8.50 -8.31 3.90
CA LEU A 321 -7.36 -7.81 3.15
C LEU A 321 -6.41 -8.94 2.74
N ILE A 322 -6.12 -9.88 3.64
CA ILE A 322 -5.25 -11.04 3.37
C ILE A 322 -5.87 -11.89 2.27
N GLU A 323 -7.15 -12.24 2.38
CA GLU A 323 -7.86 -13.04 1.37
C GLU A 323 -7.89 -12.35 0.01
N TYR A 324 -8.11 -11.03 -0.02
CA TYR A 324 -8.01 -10.23 -1.24
C TYR A 324 -6.63 -10.35 -1.89
N HIS A 325 -5.55 -10.22 -1.11
CA HIS A 325 -4.19 -10.30 -1.65
C HIS A 325 -3.77 -11.72 -2.02
N GLU A 326 -4.28 -12.76 -1.33
CA GLU A 326 -4.07 -14.15 -1.72
C GLU A 326 -4.69 -14.46 -3.09
N ALA A 327 -5.92 -14.00 -3.33
CA ALA A 327 -6.59 -14.13 -4.62
C ALA A 327 -5.84 -13.34 -5.71
N LEU A 328 -5.42 -12.10 -5.41
CA LEU A 328 -4.67 -11.25 -6.32
C LEU A 328 -3.32 -11.89 -6.71
N LEU A 329 -2.56 -12.38 -5.73
CA LEU A 329 -1.27 -13.03 -5.97
C LEU A 329 -1.44 -14.32 -6.77
N SER A 330 -2.49 -15.10 -6.51
CA SER A 330 -2.84 -16.28 -7.30
C SER A 330 -3.13 -15.93 -8.76
N THR A 331 -3.83 -14.83 -8.99
CA THR A 331 -4.13 -14.32 -10.34
C THR A 331 -2.85 -13.87 -11.06
N MET A 332 -1.96 -13.15 -10.37
CA MET A 332 -0.65 -12.75 -10.92
C MET A 332 0.26 -13.96 -11.21
N ALA A 333 0.14 -15.03 -10.43
CA ALA A 333 0.93 -16.25 -10.62
C ALA A 333 0.43 -17.13 -11.77
N PHE A 334 -0.86 -17.05 -12.14
CA PHE A 334 -1.50 -17.93 -13.12
C PHE A 334 -0.77 -17.98 -14.48
N PRO A 335 -0.34 -16.85 -15.10
CA PRO A 335 0.41 -16.88 -16.35
C PRO A 335 1.73 -17.65 -16.25
N LEU A 336 2.32 -17.73 -15.06
CA LEU A 336 3.62 -18.36 -14.82
C LEU A 336 3.53 -19.88 -14.59
N GLN A 337 2.33 -20.45 -14.55
CA GLN A 337 2.15 -21.87 -14.22
C GLN A 337 2.28 -22.82 -15.43
N ARG A 338 2.15 -22.32 -16.68
CA ARG A 338 2.10 -23.18 -17.87
C ARG A 338 2.97 -22.66 -19.00
N LYS A 339 3.72 -23.57 -19.66
CA LYS A 339 4.61 -23.29 -20.80
C LYS A 339 3.92 -22.50 -21.93
N ASP A 340 2.69 -22.87 -22.27
CA ASP A 340 1.94 -22.25 -23.37
C ASP A 340 1.60 -20.78 -23.10
N ASN A 341 1.42 -20.42 -21.82
CA ASN A 341 1.20 -19.03 -21.44
C ASN A 341 2.46 -18.19 -21.71
N PHE A 342 3.67 -18.75 -21.56
CA PHE A 342 4.94 -18.03 -21.72
C PHE A 342 5.32 -17.74 -23.17
N ALA A 343 4.91 -18.57 -24.12
CA ALA A 343 5.31 -18.43 -25.52
C ALA A 343 4.84 -17.10 -26.15
N ASN A 344 3.79 -16.50 -25.58
CA ASN A 344 3.15 -15.29 -26.09
C ASN A 344 3.38 -14.05 -25.21
N ILE A 345 4.22 -14.11 -24.17
CA ILE A 345 4.38 -12.97 -23.24
C ILE A 345 5.43 -11.98 -23.77
N GLU A 346 5.00 -10.76 -24.05
CA GLU A 346 5.87 -9.64 -24.34
C GLU A 346 6.74 -9.26 -23.11
N THR A 347 8.01 -8.93 -23.31
CA THR A 347 8.95 -8.55 -22.22
C THR A 347 8.43 -7.37 -21.39
N THR A 348 7.81 -6.39 -22.02
CA THR A 348 7.20 -5.21 -21.37
C THR A 348 6.04 -5.62 -20.43
N SER A 349 5.30 -6.67 -20.76
CA SER A 349 4.26 -7.21 -19.89
C SER A 349 4.86 -7.89 -18.65
N LEU A 350 6.02 -8.55 -18.77
CA LEU A 350 6.71 -9.16 -17.63
C LEU A 350 7.24 -8.09 -16.67
N GLU A 351 7.84 -7.02 -17.20
CA GLU A 351 8.32 -5.88 -16.40
C GLU A 351 7.18 -5.23 -15.61
N SER A 352 6.02 -5.04 -16.26
CA SER A 352 4.83 -4.52 -15.58
C SER A 352 4.34 -5.46 -14.48
N SER A 353 4.29 -6.77 -14.73
CA SER A 353 3.90 -7.76 -13.71
C SER A 353 4.88 -7.79 -12.54
N TRP A 354 6.18 -7.69 -12.81
CA TRP A 354 7.21 -7.64 -11.78
C TRP A 354 7.07 -6.39 -10.91
N SER A 355 6.85 -5.23 -11.53
CA SER A 355 6.60 -3.98 -10.79
C SER A 355 5.36 -4.09 -9.88
N ASN A 356 4.29 -4.73 -10.36
CA ASN A 356 3.07 -4.94 -9.58
C ASN A 356 3.30 -5.88 -8.38
N ILE A 357 4.05 -6.98 -8.56
CA ILE A 357 4.41 -7.88 -7.47
C ILE A 357 5.31 -7.17 -6.45
N GLN A 358 6.29 -6.38 -6.90
CA GLN A 358 7.14 -5.62 -5.99
C GLN A 358 6.36 -4.60 -5.16
N GLN A 359 5.37 -3.94 -5.77
CA GLN A 359 4.44 -3.08 -5.05
C GLN A 359 3.63 -3.86 -4.01
N LEU A 360 3.19 -5.08 -4.34
CA LEU A 360 2.49 -5.94 -3.39
C LEU A 360 3.38 -6.32 -2.20
N CYS A 361 4.63 -6.73 -2.43
CA CYS A 361 5.60 -7.01 -1.36
C CYS A 361 5.74 -5.81 -0.41
N SER A 362 5.96 -4.61 -0.97
CA SER A 362 6.08 -3.37 -0.18
C SER A 362 4.82 -3.03 0.62
N ARG A 363 3.63 -3.41 0.12
CA ARG A 363 2.36 -3.26 0.85
C ARG A 363 2.23 -4.27 1.98
N ILE A 364 2.59 -5.53 1.73
CA ILE A 364 2.54 -6.58 2.76
C ILE A 364 3.52 -6.25 3.91
N ASP A 365 4.73 -5.78 3.60
CA ASP A 365 5.69 -5.32 4.62
C ASP A 365 5.11 -4.21 5.51
N ARG A 366 4.35 -3.30 4.90
CA ARG A 366 3.64 -2.25 5.63
C ARG A 366 2.58 -2.83 6.56
N TYR A 367 1.78 -3.78 6.07
CA TYR A 367 0.75 -4.43 6.87
C TYR A 367 1.36 -5.19 8.05
N ILE A 368 2.45 -5.92 7.82
CA ILE A 368 3.20 -6.62 8.88
C ILE A 368 3.63 -5.63 9.95
N LYS A 369 4.26 -4.52 9.56
CA LYS A 369 4.69 -3.49 10.51
C LYS A 369 3.53 -2.89 11.31
N ASP A 370 2.42 -2.56 10.64
CA ASP A 370 1.26 -1.96 11.29
C ASP A 370 0.62 -2.93 12.30
N VAL A 371 0.52 -4.23 11.95
CA VAL A 371 0.06 -5.29 12.86
C VAL A 371 1.05 -5.49 14.01
N SER A 372 2.36 -5.52 13.76
CA SER A 372 3.37 -5.61 14.83
C SER A 372 3.27 -4.45 15.80
N HIS A 373 2.98 -3.24 15.30
CA HIS A 373 2.76 -2.08 16.16
C HIS A 373 1.51 -2.23 17.03
N ILE A 374 0.41 -2.74 16.48
CA ILE A 374 -0.80 -3.06 17.26
C ILE A 374 -0.48 -4.09 18.34
N MET A 375 0.21 -5.16 17.98
CA MET A 375 0.60 -6.22 18.93
C MET A 375 1.47 -5.67 20.07
N LEU A 376 2.46 -4.82 19.76
CA LEU A 376 3.30 -4.17 20.78
C LEU A 376 2.48 -3.26 21.70
N GLN A 377 1.59 -2.42 21.16
CA GLN A 377 0.76 -1.54 21.99
C GLN A 377 -0.19 -2.31 22.90
N LEU A 378 -0.80 -3.38 22.39
CA LEU A 378 -1.75 -4.22 23.12
C LEU A 378 -1.07 -5.31 23.97
N HIS A 379 0.26 -5.34 24.02
CA HIS A 379 1.05 -6.36 24.73
C HIS A 379 0.71 -7.81 24.30
N ILE A 380 0.40 -7.99 23.01
CA ILE A 380 0.17 -9.30 22.40
C ILE A 380 1.52 -9.92 22.04
N PRO A 381 1.83 -11.16 22.50
CA PRO A 381 3.08 -11.81 22.19
C PRO A 381 3.14 -12.27 20.72
N PHE A 382 4.34 -12.29 20.17
CA PHE A 382 4.63 -12.72 18.78
C PHE A 382 4.74 -14.26 18.64
N ASP A 383 3.95 -14.98 19.43
CA ASP A 383 3.92 -16.44 19.41
C ASP A 383 2.94 -16.97 18.36
N ASN A 384 2.99 -18.29 18.14
CA ASN A 384 2.04 -18.96 17.26
C ASN A 384 0.60 -18.82 17.80
N PRO A 385 -0.40 -18.65 16.93
CA PRO A 385 -1.79 -18.49 17.34
C PRO A 385 -2.27 -19.70 18.14
N CYS A 386 -2.72 -19.46 19.37
CA CYS A 386 -3.32 -20.50 20.21
C CYS A 386 -4.84 -20.52 20.02
N VAL A 387 -5.40 -21.70 19.69
CA VAL A 387 -6.85 -21.87 19.65
C VAL A 387 -7.34 -22.16 21.08
N PRO A 388 -8.32 -21.42 21.62
CA PRO A 388 -8.84 -21.67 22.95
C PRO A 388 -9.33 -23.12 23.09
N SER A 389 -8.86 -23.83 24.13
CA SER A 389 -9.20 -25.23 24.43
C SER A 389 -10.70 -25.52 24.39
N ALA A 390 -11.05 -26.77 24.08
CA ALA A 390 -12.45 -27.23 23.97
C ALA A 390 -13.31 -26.96 25.23
N GLY A 391 -12.69 -26.83 26.41
CA GLY A 391 -13.36 -26.51 27.68
C GLY A 391 -13.69 -25.03 27.93
N THR A 392 -13.21 -24.08 27.11
CA THR A 392 -13.56 -22.66 27.26
C THR A 392 -14.99 -22.41 26.80
N LYS A 393 -15.81 -21.66 27.57
CA LYS A 393 -17.18 -21.30 27.18
C LYS A 393 -17.16 -20.60 25.79
N PRO A 394 -18.16 -20.80 24.90
CA PRO A 394 -18.17 -20.20 23.56
C PRO A 394 -18.05 -18.67 23.56
N TYR A 395 -18.66 -18.00 24.55
CA TYR A 395 -18.70 -16.55 24.65
C TYR A 395 -17.39 -15.91 25.15
N THR A 396 -16.55 -16.63 25.90
CA THR A 396 -15.19 -16.19 26.26
C THR A 396 -14.16 -16.40 25.15
N LYS A 397 -14.53 -17.10 24.05
CA LYS A 397 -13.61 -17.32 22.91
C LYS A 397 -13.58 -16.15 21.94
N TRP A 398 -14.72 -15.55 21.62
CA TRP A 398 -14.78 -14.54 20.56
C TRP A 398 -14.28 -13.16 21.00
N SER A 399 -14.26 -12.84 22.30
CA SER A 399 -13.77 -11.55 22.81
C SER A 399 -12.24 -11.48 22.87
N GLN A 400 -11.55 -12.63 22.95
CA GLN A 400 -10.09 -12.71 22.94
C GLN A 400 -9.55 -12.31 21.57
N SER A 401 -8.81 -11.21 21.49
CA SER A 401 -8.26 -10.71 20.21
C SER A 401 -6.81 -11.16 19.95
N GLU A 402 -6.13 -11.72 20.95
CA GLU A 402 -4.71 -12.13 20.86
C GLU A 402 -4.46 -13.15 19.74
N SER A 403 -5.23 -14.24 19.72
CA SER A 403 -5.11 -15.30 18.71
C SER A 403 -5.38 -14.79 17.30
N ASP A 404 -6.29 -13.81 17.14
CA ASP A 404 -6.60 -13.22 15.84
C ASP A 404 -5.39 -12.44 15.30
N TYR A 405 -4.79 -11.57 16.11
CA TYR A 405 -3.62 -10.77 15.68
C TYR A 405 -2.38 -11.65 15.44
N GLN A 406 -2.17 -12.69 16.25
CA GLN A 406 -1.12 -13.69 16.01
C GLN A 406 -1.34 -14.42 14.68
N TYR A 407 -2.58 -14.83 14.39
CA TYR A 407 -2.94 -15.48 13.13
C TYR A 407 -2.77 -14.54 11.93
N ILE A 408 -3.23 -13.28 12.04
CA ILE A 408 -3.05 -12.25 11.02
C ILE A 408 -1.56 -12.03 10.74
N TYR A 409 -0.73 -11.88 11.78
CA TYR A 409 0.70 -11.68 11.64
C TYR A 409 1.36 -12.87 10.92
N MET A 410 1.06 -14.10 11.34
CA MET A 410 1.54 -15.33 10.70
C MET A 410 1.11 -15.42 9.23
N LYS A 411 -0.15 -15.12 8.91
CA LYS A 411 -0.67 -15.15 7.53
C LYS A 411 -0.03 -14.09 6.64
N LEU A 412 0.19 -12.88 7.16
CA LEU A 412 0.91 -11.84 6.42
C LEU A 412 2.37 -12.21 6.14
N GLN A 413 3.07 -12.84 7.09
CA GLN A 413 4.42 -13.37 6.87
C GLN A 413 4.43 -14.44 5.77
N SER A 414 3.53 -15.42 5.84
CA SER A 414 3.42 -16.45 4.80
C SER A 414 3.08 -15.87 3.42
N LEU A 415 2.18 -14.87 3.37
CA LEU A 415 1.84 -14.18 2.14
C LEU A 415 3.03 -13.41 1.56
N ARG A 416 3.85 -12.78 2.41
CA ARG A 416 5.09 -12.11 2.02
C ARG A 416 6.07 -13.10 1.40
N GLU A 417 6.35 -14.22 2.06
CA GLU A 417 7.26 -15.25 1.56
C GLU A 417 6.81 -15.76 0.19
N ARG A 418 5.51 -16.00 0.02
CA ARG A 418 4.92 -16.43 -1.25
C ARG A 418 5.07 -15.36 -2.35
N ALA A 419 4.89 -14.08 -2.01
CA ALA A 419 5.06 -12.98 -2.96
C ALA A 419 6.53 -12.78 -3.38
N GLU A 420 7.47 -12.88 -2.43
CA GLU A 420 8.91 -12.84 -2.70
C GLU A 420 9.36 -14.01 -3.57
N PHE A 421 8.87 -15.21 -3.30
CA PHE A 421 9.12 -16.39 -4.13
C PHE A 421 8.62 -16.18 -5.57
N LEU A 422 7.42 -15.61 -5.74
CA LEU A 422 6.88 -15.28 -7.06
C LEU A 422 7.74 -14.23 -7.78
N SER A 423 8.19 -13.20 -7.08
CA SER A 423 9.06 -12.15 -7.61
C SER A 423 10.40 -12.71 -8.11
N SER A 424 11.01 -13.60 -7.32
CA SER A 424 12.25 -14.31 -7.68
C SER A 424 12.04 -15.20 -8.92
N SER A 425 10.94 -15.97 -8.94
CA SER A 425 10.58 -16.82 -10.08
C SER A 425 10.38 -16.01 -11.37
N LEU A 426 9.68 -14.88 -11.28
CA LEU A 426 9.47 -13.97 -12.41
C LEU A 426 10.79 -13.36 -12.91
N THR A 427 11.69 -12.99 -11.99
CA THR A 427 13.04 -12.52 -12.35
C THR A 427 13.81 -13.59 -13.14
N GLY A 428 13.77 -14.85 -12.71
CA GLY A 428 14.35 -15.97 -13.44
C GLY A 428 13.78 -16.11 -14.86
N VAL A 429 12.45 -16.02 -15.00
CA VAL A 429 11.77 -16.07 -16.31
C VAL A 429 12.19 -14.89 -17.21
N THR A 430 12.27 -13.67 -16.67
CA THR A 430 12.70 -12.50 -17.45
C THR A 430 14.11 -12.66 -17.99
N GLY A 431 15.02 -13.23 -17.19
CA GLY A 431 16.39 -13.55 -17.62
C GLY A 431 16.43 -14.57 -18.77
N ILE A 432 15.64 -15.64 -18.68
CA ILE A 432 15.55 -16.66 -19.74
C ILE A 432 14.99 -16.05 -21.03
N ASN A 433 13.94 -15.24 -20.95
CA ASN A 433 13.36 -14.59 -22.13
C ASN A 433 14.34 -13.61 -22.78
N GLY A 434 15.07 -12.82 -21.97
CA GLY A 434 16.12 -11.93 -22.44
C GLY A 434 17.23 -12.67 -23.17
N ALA A 435 17.69 -13.81 -22.63
CA ALA A 435 18.69 -14.66 -23.27
C ALA A 435 18.18 -15.26 -24.60
N ALA A 436 16.95 -15.77 -24.63
CA ALA A 436 16.35 -16.32 -25.84
C ALA A 436 16.20 -15.26 -26.95
N ARG A 437 15.84 -14.03 -26.57
CA ARG A 437 15.78 -12.89 -27.49
C ARG A 437 17.15 -12.53 -28.05
N SER A 438 18.17 -12.43 -27.20
CA SER A 438 19.56 -12.18 -27.64
C SER A 438 20.05 -13.26 -28.61
N ILE A 439 19.74 -14.54 -28.34
CA ILE A 439 20.06 -15.65 -29.26
C ILE A 439 19.33 -15.47 -30.61
N ARG A 440 18.06 -15.06 -30.61
CA ARG A 440 17.30 -14.81 -31.85
C ARG A 440 17.88 -13.62 -32.63
N GLU A 441 18.20 -12.52 -31.95
CA GLU A 441 18.82 -11.34 -32.56
C GLU A 441 20.20 -11.69 -33.15
N ALA A 442 21.01 -12.47 -32.44
CA ALA A 442 22.29 -12.98 -32.94
C ALA A 442 22.13 -13.86 -34.19
N LYS A 443 21.09 -14.71 -34.26
CA LYS A 443 20.77 -15.48 -35.47
C LYS A 443 20.40 -14.58 -36.64
N THR A 444 19.57 -13.56 -36.42
CA THR A 444 19.20 -12.60 -37.47
C THR A 444 20.42 -11.83 -37.98
N ILE A 445 21.30 -11.38 -37.07
CA ILE A 445 22.57 -10.74 -37.44
C ILE A 445 23.43 -11.71 -38.26
N LYS A 446 23.55 -12.97 -37.83
CA LYS A 446 24.30 -13.99 -38.58
C LYS A 446 23.74 -14.18 -39.99
N THR A 447 22.41 -14.27 -40.14
CA THR A 447 21.77 -14.36 -41.46
C THR A 447 22.06 -13.14 -42.32
N PHE A 448 21.98 -11.92 -41.76
CA PHE A 448 22.29 -10.69 -42.47
C PHE A 448 23.76 -10.64 -42.92
N THR A 449 24.69 -11.01 -42.05
CA THR A 449 26.12 -11.08 -42.38
C THR A 449 26.39 -12.09 -43.50
N ILE A 450 25.76 -13.27 -43.46
CA ILE A 450 25.88 -14.26 -44.55
C ILE A 450 25.40 -13.68 -45.88
N VAL A 451 24.26 -12.97 -45.89
CA VAL A 451 23.75 -12.30 -47.09
C VAL A 451 24.74 -11.24 -47.58
N ALA A 452 25.25 -10.37 -46.69
CA ALA A 452 26.22 -9.34 -47.05
C ALA A 452 27.52 -9.94 -47.64
N LEU A 453 28.01 -11.05 -47.07
CA LEU A 453 29.21 -11.74 -47.55
C LEU A 453 29.05 -12.32 -48.96
N ILE A 454 27.83 -12.63 -49.39
CA ILE A 454 27.55 -13.07 -50.76
C ILE A 454 27.47 -11.86 -51.70
N PHE A 455 26.78 -10.79 -51.28
CA PHE A 455 26.53 -9.63 -52.13
C PHE A 455 27.75 -8.73 -52.35
N ILE A 456 28.63 -8.55 -51.36
CA ILE A 456 29.79 -7.65 -51.47
C ILE A 456 30.73 -8.09 -52.62
N PRO A 457 31.16 -9.37 -52.71
CA PRO A 457 32.07 -9.81 -53.77
C PRO A 457 31.40 -9.87 -55.14
N LEU A 458 30.11 -10.22 -55.18
CA LEU A 458 29.31 -10.21 -56.41
C LEU A 458 29.16 -8.77 -56.95
N SER A 459 28.86 -7.81 -56.08
CA SER A 459 28.70 -6.39 -56.45
C SER A 459 30.03 -5.76 -56.88
N PHE A 460 31.12 -6.14 -56.23
CA PHE A 460 32.45 -5.71 -56.66
C PHE A 460 32.79 -6.28 -58.05
N SER A 461 32.53 -7.58 -58.26
CA SER A 461 32.78 -8.24 -59.54
C SER A 461 31.92 -7.65 -60.66
N THR A 462 30.63 -7.39 -60.41
CA THR A 462 29.74 -6.77 -61.40
C THR A 462 30.22 -5.37 -61.75
N SER A 463 30.58 -4.55 -60.76
CA SER A 463 31.12 -3.20 -60.96
C SER A 463 32.42 -3.23 -61.79
N LEU A 464 33.36 -4.12 -61.46
CA LEU A 464 34.65 -4.23 -62.14
C LEU A 464 34.50 -4.66 -63.60
N PHE A 465 33.69 -5.69 -63.88
CA PHE A 465 33.50 -6.20 -65.25
C PHE A 465 32.55 -5.30 -66.08
N SER A 466 31.70 -4.50 -65.44
CA SER A 466 30.87 -3.49 -66.10
C SER A 466 31.67 -2.32 -66.66
N MET A 467 32.97 -2.19 -66.34
CA MET A 467 33.85 -1.14 -66.90
C MET A 467 34.35 -1.46 -68.32
N SER A 468 34.05 -2.63 -68.88
CA SER A 468 34.55 -3.07 -70.20
C SER A 468 33.45 -3.71 -71.03
N ASP A 469 33.25 -3.20 -72.26
CA ASP A 469 32.19 -3.66 -73.16
C ASP A 469 32.29 -5.16 -73.49
N ARG A 470 33.51 -5.72 -73.47
CA ARG A 470 33.79 -7.11 -73.86
C ARG A 470 33.20 -8.16 -72.90
N HIS A 471 32.82 -7.75 -71.69
CA HIS A 471 32.29 -8.62 -70.63
C HIS A 471 30.81 -8.36 -70.32
N LEU A 472 30.13 -7.55 -71.14
CA LEU A 472 28.71 -7.26 -70.98
C LEU A 472 27.82 -8.50 -71.25
N PRO A 473 26.60 -8.54 -70.70
CA PRO A 473 25.63 -9.59 -70.98
C PRO A 473 25.34 -9.70 -72.49
N GLY A 474 25.59 -10.87 -73.09
CA GLY A 474 25.41 -11.13 -74.52
C GLY A 474 26.70 -11.17 -75.34
N GLU A 475 27.83 -10.76 -74.76
CA GLU A 475 29.14 -10.81 -75.41
C GLU A 475 29.87 -12.15 -75.22
N LYS A 476 30.83 -12.44 -76.10
CA LYS A 476 31.55 -13.74 -76.15
C LYS A 476 32.24 -14.11 -74.83
N ASN A 477 32.63 -13.13 -74.02
CA ASN A 477 33.38 -13.32 -72.77
C ASN A 477 32.56 -13.11 -71.50
N PHE A 478 31.22 -13.10 -71.58
CA PHE A 478 30.35 -12.94 -70.41
C PHE A 478 30.57 -14.05 -69.35
N GLY A 479 30.89 -15.27 -69.77
CA GLY A 479 31.16 -16.40 -68.87
C GLY A 479 32.34 -16.19 -67.90
N VAL A 480 33.26 -15.26 -68.21
CA VAL A 480 34.42 -14.93 -67.35
C VAL A 480 33.96 -14.32 -66.02
N PHE A 481 32.82 -13.62 -66.00
CA PHE A 481 32.24 -13.07 -64.78
C PHE A 481 31.98 -14.17 -63.73
N PHE A 482 31.28 -15.25 -64.12
CA PHE A 482 30.98 -16.36 -63.21
C PHE A 482 32.24 -17.12 -62.78
N ALA A 483 33.22 -17.24 -63.67
CA ALA A 483 34.49 -17.90 -63.40
C ALA A 483 35.34 -17.18 -62.35
N VAL A 484 35.15 -15.86 -62.16
CA VAL A 484 35.87 -15.06 -61.14
C VAL A 484 35.01 -14.84 -59.90
N ALA A 485 33.72 -14.54 -60.07
CA ALA A 485 32.84 -14.18 -58.97
C ALA A 485 32.55 -15.35 -58.02
N LEU A 486 32.31 -16.56 -58.54
CA LEU A 486 32.02 -17.74 -57.70
C LEU A 486 33.22 -18.15 -56.84
N PRO A 487 34.45 -18.31 -57.38
CA PRO A 487 35.62 -18.59 -56.55
C PRO A 487 35.92 -17.49 -55.53
N LEU A 488 35.67 -16.23 -55.86
CA LEU A 488 35.88 -15.11 -54.92
C LEU A 488 34.94 -15.19 -53.71
N VAL A 489 33.66 -15.50 -53.93
CA VAL A 489 32.70 -15.73 -52.83
C VAL A 489 33.12 -16.92 -51.97
N VAL A 490 33.51 -18.03 -52.58
CA VAL A 490 33.99 -19.23 -51.86
C VAL A 490 35.25 -18.90 -51.05
N PHE A 491 36.21 -18.19 -51.64
CA PHE A 491 37.45 -17.78 -50.99
C PHE A 491 37.17 -16.92 -49.75
N ILE A 492 36.31 -15.91 -49.87
CA ILE A 492 35.96 -15.04 -48.74
C ILE A 492 35.25 -15.84 -47.64
N PHE A 493 34.37 -16.77 -48.00
CA PHE A 493 33.70 -17.62 -47.03
C PHE A 493 34.69 -18.53 -46.29
N VAL A 494 35.62 -19.16 -47.00
CA VAL A 494 36.69 -19.99 -46.42
C VAL A 494 37.62 -19.15 -45.54
N ALA A 495 38.02 -17.97 -45.99
CA ALA A 495 38.87 -17.06 -45.21
C ALA A 495 38.22 -16.67 -43.87
N ILE A 496 36.92 -16.41 -43.87
CA ILE A 496 36.17 -16.07 -42.65
C ILE A 496 36.00 -17.30 -41.75
N LEU A 497 35.69 -18.48 -42.30
CA LEU A 497 35.63 -19.71 -41.51
C LEU A 497 36.96 -20.03 -40.84
N LEU A 498 38.07 -19.80 -41.55
CA LEU A 498 39.40 -19.93 -40.97
C LEU A 498 39.63 -18.88 -39.87
N PHE A 499 39.25 -17.62 -40.11
CA PHE A 499 39.39 -16.57 -39.11
C PHE A 499 38.58 -16.85 -37.83
N ASP A 500 37.40 -17.48 -37.97
CA ASP A 500 36.52 -17.86 -36.86
C ASP A 500 37.18 -18.86 -35.89
N LEU A 501 38.05 -19.74 -36.40
CA LEU A 501 38.82 -20.69 -35.58
C LEU A 501 39.71 -20.00 -34.53
N GLY A 502 40.07 -18.73 -34.74
CA GLY A 502 40.91 -17.96 -33.83
C GLY A 502 40.19 -17.34 -32.62
N TYR A 503 38.86 -17.37 -32.57
CA TYR A 503 38.12 -16.86 -31.41
C TYR A 503 38.12 -17.85 -30.24
N ASN A 504 38.47 -17.37 -29.04
CA ASN A 504 38.36 -18.15 -27.81
C ASN A 504 36.98 -18.05 -27.16
N GLU A 505 36.75 -18.80 -26.06
CA GLU A 505 35.46 -18.83 -25.34
C GLU A 505 35.01 -17.45 -24.81
N ASN A 506 35.96 -16.52 -24.63
CA ASN A 506 35.68 -15.15 -24.20
C ASN A 506 35.48 -14.18 -25.39
N SER A 507 35.25 -14.70 -26.61
CA SER A 507 35.06 -13.91 -27.84
C SER A 507 36.23 -12.99 -28.21
N SER A 508 37.44 -13.26 -27.67
CA SER A 508 38.67 -12.56 -28.05
C SER A 508 39.45 -13.38 -29.07
N TRP A 509 39.89 -12.74 -30.15
CA TRP A 509 40.70 -13.42 -31.16
C TRP A 509 42.13 -13.57 -30.66
N ARG A 510 42.67 -14.80 -30.70
CA ARG A 510 44.05 -15.10 -30.29
C ARG A 510 44.72 -16.02 -31.29
N LEU A 511 45.96 -15.66 -31.65
CA LEU A 511 46.78 -16.42 -32.57
C LEU A 511 47.05 -17.86 -32.07
N GLU A 512 47.25 -18.03 -30.76
CA GLU A 512 47.48 -19.34 -30.13
C GLU A 512 46.26 -20.28 -30.25
N THR A 513 45.05 -19.74 -30.16
CA THR A 513 43.81 -20.51 -30.29
C THR A 513 43.57 -20.92 -31.75
N PHE A 514 43.93 -20.04 -32.69
CA PHE A 514 43.90 -20.32 -34.12
C PHE A 514 44.84 -21.46 -34.50
N THR A 515 46.11 -21.39 -34.08
CA THR A 515 47.11 -22.40 -34.43
C THR A 515 46.80 -23.76 -33.80
N THR A 516 46.36 -23.80 -32.55
CA THR A 516 46.03 -25.06 -31.85
C THR A 516 44.81 -25.78 -32.43
N ARG A 517 43.75 -25.04 -32.79
CA ARG A 517 42.54 -25.63 -33.38
C ARG A 517 42.74 -26.07 -34.83
N ILE A 518 43.53 -25.34 -35.61
CA ILE A 518 43.93 -25.77 -36.95
C ILE A 518 44.76 -27.05 -36.87
N TRP A 519 45.70 -27.13 -35.94
CA TRP A 519 46.54 -28.31 -35.77
C TRP A 519 45.71 -29.57 -35.41
N ARG A 520 44.71 -29.43 -34.53
CA ARG A 520 43.73 -30.49 -34.18
C ARG A 520 42.70 -30.82 -35.26
N SER A 521 42.51 -29.96 -36.26
CA SER A 521 41.60 -30.21 -37.38
C SER A 521 42.28 -30.99 -38.50
N TRP A 522 43.62 -30.96 -38.53
CA TRP A 522 44.44 -31.57 -39.57
C TRP A 522 45.14 -32.86 -39.10
N PHE A 523 45.29 -33.05 -37.80
CA PHE A 523 45.73 -34.27 -37.11
C PHE A 523 44.67 -34.69 -36.10
#